data_AF-A0A1Y5IDB5-F1
#
_entry.id   AF-A0A1Y5IDB5-F1
#
_cell.length_a   1.000
_cell.length_b   1.000
_cell.length_c   1.000
_cell.angle_alpha   90.00
_cell.angle_beta   90.00
_cell.angle_gamma   90.00
#
_symmetry.space_group_name_H-M   'P 1'
#
loop_
_entity.id
_entity.type
_entity.pdbx_description
1 polymer ?
#
loop_
_entity_poly.entity_id
_entity_poly.type
_entity_poly.pdbx_seq_one_letter_code
_entity_poly.pdbx_strand_id
1 'polypeptide(L)'
;MSVNTTLHTSARVAEMDANPSPSSVDVEGDDDPRCVAHTKDGGRCKKKRSAKHGMYCSQHGKLIKVQEDVERRAREERAREEDEITASTELASKVDAMTKLFEELTTKMEEFKRVVVARDDVLRGNKMNTIRRATRTFLDNGNALISAKETLASSAADVKSACERDEAFRKLLLKSVENERQQKELENAVKEANSRIKKLQISRDGEFMSTSRYREFLRESGIDVEGLDVFHIIACSHGGPDHTHNYLFALGSSFNRQIGDQLDALNCFLAGIEKCNKAVAIARKVAENEELWKHVALRGRSRRVLFTEGIHRNKTGNDLCREGEKLMRDLRTAARNERKRAEVMNS
;
A
#
# COMPACT_ATOMS: atom_id res chain seq x y z
N MET A 1 49.00 4.59 23.75
CA MET A 1 48.75 5.14 22.39
C MET A 1 47.31 5.59 22.35
N SER A 2 47.09 6.88 22.61
CA SER A 2 45.77 7.49 22.74
C SER A 2 45.45 8.19 21.42
N VAL A 3 44.39 7.77 20.74
CA VAL A 3 43.91 8.44 19.53
C VAL A 3 42.72 9.29 19.92
N ASN A 4 42.98 10.59 20.04
CA ASN A 4 41.97 11.64 20.09
C ASN A 4 41.39 11.80 18.68
N THR A 5 40.09 11.64 18.54
CA THR A 5 39.36 12.08 17.34
C THR A 5 38.27 13.05 17.75
N THR A 6 38.65 14.32 17.71
CA THR A 6 37.75 15.49 17.64
C THR A 6 37.32 15.62 16.18
N LEU A 7 36.01 15.61 15.89
CA LEU A 7 35.51 16.03 14.58
C LEU A 7 34.34 17.01 14.75
N HIS A 8 34.55 18.14 14.09
CA HIS A 8 33.80 19.38 14.14
C HIS A 8 32.39 19.26 13.56
N THR A 9 31.44 19.86 14.27
CA THR A 9 30.15 20.31 13.75
C THR A 9 30.35 21.53 12.86
N SER A 10 30.12 21.40 11.56
CA SER A 10 29.95 22.54 10.65
C SER A 10 28.48 22.69 10.30
N ALA A 11 27.85 23.69 10.92
CA ALA A 11 26.59 24.25 10.49
C ALA A 11 26.77 24.90 9.10
N ARG A 12 25.95 24.50 8.13
CA ARG A 12 25.75 25.23 6.88
C ARG A 12 24.30 25.65 6.83
N VAL A 13 24.08 26.90 7.20
CA VAL A 13 22.87 27.67 6.86
C VAL A 13 22.95 27.90 5.36
N ALA A 14 22.03 27.30 4.61
CA ALA A 14 21.77 27.66 3.23
C ALA A 14 20.50 28.51 3.23
N GLU A 15 20.68 29.80 2.92
CA GLU A 15 19.62 30.71 2.51
C GLU A 15 18.88 30.08 1.32
N MET A 16 17.57 29.86 1.46
CA MET A 16 16.69 29.60 0.33
C MET A 16 16.02 30.92 -0.01
N ASP A 17 16.46 31.47 -1.14
CA ASP A 17 15.87 32.61 -1.82
C ASP A 17 14.38 32.39 -2.12
N ALA A 18 13.66 33.51 -2.07
CA ALA A 18 12.25 33.63 -2.37
C ALA A 18 11.93 33.12 -3.78
N ASN A 19 11.08 32.09 -3.88
CA ASN A 19 10.45 31.71 -5.13
C ASN A 19 9.44 32.79 -5.55
N PRO A 20 9.53 33.37 -6.76
CA PRO A 20 8.52 34.28 -7.26
C PRO A 20 7.23 33.52 -7.57
N SER A 21 6.12 34.13 -7.18
CA SER A 21 4.74 33.70 -7.43
C SER A 21 4.54 33.33 -8.92
N PRO A 22 3.93 32.17 -9.23
CA PRO A 22 3.52 31.89 -10.60
C PRO A 22 2.39 32.84 -10.99
N SER A 23 2.67 33.66 -12.01
CA SER A 23 1.72 34.48 -12.73
C SER A 23 0.53 33.63 -13.19
N SER A 24 -0.67 34.03 -12.78
CA SER A 24 -1.94 33.50 -13.22
C SER A 24 -2.06 33.65 -14.74
N VAL A 25 -2.16 32.51 -15.42
CA VAL A 25 -2.59 32.44 -16.82
C VAL A 25 -4.11 32.51 -16.80
N ASP A 26 -4.66 33.61 -17.32
CA ASP A 26 -6.08 33.78 -17.56
C ASP A 26 -6.52 32.77 -18.63
N VAL A 27 -7.19 31.71 -18.18
CA VAL A 27 -7.93 30.80 -19.05
C VAL A 27 -9.39 31.27 -19.02
N GLU A 28 -9.77 32.04 -20.04
CA GLU A 28 -11.17 32.27 -20.38
C GLU A 28 -11.78 30.93 -20.83
N GLY A 29 -12.47 30.28 -19.90
CA GLY A 29 -13.33 29.13 -20.17
C GLY A 29 -14.73 29.46 -19.65
N ASP A 30 -15.69 29.45 -20.57
CA ASP A 30 -17.13 29.63 -20.31
C ASP A 30 -17.65 28.64 -19.25
N ASP A 31 -17.61 29.05 -17.99
CA ASP A 31 -18.34 28.44 -16.89
C ASP A 31 -19.78 28.96 -16.90
N ASP A 32 -20.74 28.10 -17.24
CA ASP A 32 -22.15 28.29 -16.88
C ASP A 32 -22.32 27.97 -15.38
N PRO A 33 -22.40 28.97 -14.48
CA PRO A 33 -22.32 28.76 -13.05
C PRO A 33 -23.75 28.70 -12.52
N ARG A 34 -24.44 27.58 -12.73
CA ARG A 34 -25.78 27.37 -12.13
C ARG A 34 -25.99 25.99 -11.56
N CYS A 35 -25.29 25.69 -10.46
CA CYS A 35 -25.95 25.01 -9.34
C CYS A 35 -25.23 25.23 -8.00
N VAL A 36 -25.00 26.50 -7.62
CA VAL A 36 -24.70 26.85 -6.23
C VAL A 36 -26.02 26.89 -5.46
N ALA A 37 -26.23 25.93 -4.55
CA ALA A 37 -27.05 26.09 -3.35
C ALA A 37 -26.92 24.85 -2.46
N HIS A 38 -25.85 24.83 -1.65
CA HIS A 38 -25.97 24.28 -0.30
C HIS A 38 -26.64 25.36 0.55
N THR A 39 -27.95 25.27 0.72
CA THR A 39 -28.61 26.00 1.82
C THR A 39 -28.26 25.26 3.10
N LYS A 40 -27.75 25.99 4.11
CA LYS A 40 -27.51 25.47 5.47
C LYS A 40 -28.80 24.95 6.13
N ASP A 41 -29.95 25.34 5.59
CA ASP A 41 -31.26 24.82 5.94
C ASP A 41 -31.63 23.70 4.95
N GLY A 42 -31.96 22.51 5.43
CA GLY A 42 -32.12 21.26 4.66
C GLY A 42 -33.27 21.22 3.63
N GLY A 43 -33.37 22.20 2.74
CA GLY A 43 -34.32 22.26 1.64
C GLY A 43 -33.95 21.29 0.51
N ARG A 44 -34.72 20.21 0.36
CA ARG A 44 -34.55 19.25 -0.74
C ARG A 44 -34.81 19.93 -2.10
N CYS A 45 -33.79 19.99 -2.95
CA CYS A 45 -33.93 20.39 -4.35
C CYS A 45 -34.86 19.42 -5.10
N LYS A 46 -36.02 19.88 -5.56
CA LYS A 46 -37.05 19.08 -6.27
C LYS A 46 -36.82 18.93 -7.78
N LYS A 47 -35.66 19.32 -8.33
CA LYS A 47 -35.38 19.09 -9.77
C LYS A 47 -35.22 17.58 -10.03
N LYS A 48 -36.02 17.04 -10.96
CA LYS A 48 -35.94 15.66 -11.46
C LYS A 48 -34.56 15.44 -12.07
N ARG A 49 -33.61 14.97 -11.25
CA ARG A 49 -32.26 14.58 -11.67
C ARG A 49 -32.36 13.29 -12.49
N SER A 50 -31.62 13.22 -13.59
CA SER A 50 -31.51 12.00 -14.38
C SER A 50 -30.96 10.86 -13.52
N ALA A 51 -31.38 9.61 -13.78
CA ALA A 51 -30.99 8.44 -12.98
C ALA A 51 -29.45 8.28 -12.85
N LYS A 52 -28.69 8.74 -13.85
CA LYS A 52 -27.22 8.75 -13.82
C LYS A 52 -26.64 9.74 -12.81
N HIS A 53 -27.26 10.91 -12.63
CA HIS A 53 -26.79 11.93 -11.69
C HIS A 53 -27.06 11.55 -10.22
N GLY A 54 -28.09 10.75 -9.96
CA GLY A 54 -28.37 10.18 -8.63
C GLY A 54 -27.30 9.20 -8.14
N MET A 55 -26.75 8.37 -9.03
CA MET A 55 -25.67 7.44 -8.67
C MET A 55 -24.37 8.16 -8.33
N TYR A 56 -24.02 9.22 -9.06
CA TYR A 56 -22.79 9.98 -8.81
C TYR A 56 -22.85 10.68 -7.44
N CYS A 57 -23.96 11.34 -7.10
CA CYS A 57 -24.14 11.93 -5.76
C CYS A 57 -24.09 10.87 -4.64
N SER A 58 -24.63 9.67 -4.85
CA SER A 58 -24.59 8.61 -3.85
C SER A 58 -23.17 8.07 -3.62
N GLN A 59 -22.40 7.89 -4.69
CA GLN A 59 -21.00 7.46 -4.58
C GLN A 59 -20.11 8.53 -3.96
N HIS A 60 -20.31 9.80 -4.33
CA HIS A 60 -19.56 10.91 -3.77
C HIS A 60 -19.87 11.13 -2.27
N GLY A 61 -21.13 10.95 -1.86
CA GLY A 61 -21.49 10.99 -0.43
C GLY A 61 -20.87 9.85 0.38
N LYS A 62 -20.71 8.66 -0.19
CA LYS A 62 -19.99 7.55 0.46
C LYS A 62 -18.50 7.85 0.62
N LEU A 63 -17.87 8.44 -0.39
CA LEU A 63 -16.46 8.86 -0.34
C LEU A 63 -16.22 9.92 0.73
N ILE A 64 -17.06 10.95 0.80
CA ILE A 64 -16.97 11.99 1.84
C ILE A 64 -17.07 11.36 3.23
N LYS A 65 -18.05 10.47 3.44
CA LYS A 65 -18.20 9.78 4.74
C LYS A 65 -17.00 8.93 5.11
N VAL A 66 -16.39 8.22 4.15
CA VAL A 66 -15.17 7.45 4.38
C VAL A 66 -14.01 8.39 4.75
N GLN A 67 -13.87 9.53 4.08
CA GLN A 67 -12.84 10.51 4.40
C GLN A 67 -13.04 11.11 5.80
N GLU A 68 -14.26 11.49 6.17
CA GLU A 68 -14.60 11.97 7.52
C GLU A 68 -14.30 10.91 8.59
N ASP A 69 -14.60 9.64 8.32
CA ASP A 69 -14.30 8.52 9.24
C ASP A 69 -12.80 8.30 9.41
N VAL A 70 -12.00 8.44 8.34
CA VAL A 70 -10.53 8.36 8.40
C VAL A 70 -9.95 9.54 9.19
N GLU A 71 -10.38 10.76 8.91
CA GLU A 71 -9.93 11.97 9.62
C GLU A 71 -10.34 11.96 11.10
N ARG A 72 -11.49 11.37 11.43
CA ARG A 72 -11.91 11.17 12.82
C ARG A 72 -11.02 10.17 13.54
N ARG A 73 -10.73 9.02 12.93
CA ARG A 73 -9.81 8.02 13.52
C ARG A 73 -8.41 8.59 13.72
N ALA A 74 -7.89 9.35 12.75
CA ALA A 74 -6.60 10.01 12.87
C ALA A 74 -6.56 11.04 14.02
N ARG A 75 -7.66 11.75 14.28
CA ARG A 75 -7.78 12.66 15.44
C ARG A 75 -7.85 11.91 16.76
N GLU A 76 -8.61 10.83 16.83
CA GLU A 76 -8.70 9.97 18.02
C GLU A 76 -7.35 9.32 18.36
N GLU A 77 -6.58 8.93 17.34
CA GLU A 77 -5.24 8.36 17.51
C GLU A 77 -4.23 9.39 18.03
N ARG A 78 -4.21 10.60 17.43
CA ARG A 78 -3.36 11.71 17.94
C ARG A 78 -3.68 12.11 19.38
N ALA A 79 -4.97 12.13 19.74
CA ALA A 79 -5.37 12.43 21.12
C ALA A 79 -4.83 11.38 22.11
N ARG A 80 -4.83 10.09 21.73
CA ARG A 80 -4.24 9.02 22.57
C ARG A 80 -2.72 9.17 22.69
N GLU A 81 -2.04 9.53 21.61
CA GLU A 81 -0.60 9.78 21.64
C GLU A 81 -0.24 10.96 22.56
N GLU A 82 -1.02 12.05 22.52
CA GLU A 82 -0.85 13.20 23.42
C GLU A 82 -1.08 12.83 24.90
N ASP A 83 -2.10 12.02 25.20
CA ASP A 83 -2.35 11.50 26.54
C ASP A 83 -1.18 10.62 27.04
N GLU A 84 -0.61 9.77 26.18
CA GLU A 84 0.52 8.90 26.51
C GLU A 84 1.81 9.69 26.75
N ILE A 85 2.08 10.71 25.93
CA ILE A 85 3.21 11.64 26.14
C ILE A 85 3.04 12.38 27.48
N THR A 86 1.84 12.84 27.79
CA THR A 86 1.54 13.54 29.05
C THR A 86 1.78 12.60 30.24
N ALA A 87 1.31 11.36 30.18
CA ALA A 87 1.57 10.37 31.22
C ALA A 87 3.07 10.06 31.40
N SER A 88 3.81 9.96 30.29
CA SER A 88 5.26 9.71 30.33
C SER A 88 6.05 10.89 30.93
N THR A 89 5.65 12.13 30.66
CA THR A 89 6.29 13.32 31.24
C THR A 89 6.01 13.45 32.74
N GLU A 90 4.79 13.10 33.19
CA GLU A 90 4.46 13.05 34.61
C GLU A 90 5.30 11.98 35.34
N LEU A 91 5.47 10.79 34.74
CA LEU A 91 6.32 9.74 35.31
C LEU A 91 7.78 10.18 35.42
N ALA A 92 8.33 10.85 34.40
CA ALA A 92 9.69 11.38 34.44
C ALA A 92 9.88 12.38 35.60
N SER A 93 8.90 13.26 35.84
CA SER A 93 8.95 14.20 36.97
C SER A 93 8.97 13.50 38.34
N LYS A 94 8.25 12.37 38.47
CA LYS A 94 8.25 11.55 39.70
C LYS A 94 9.59 10.87 39.92
N VAL A 95 10.25 10.40 38.86
CA VAL A 95 11.60 9.81 38.94
C VAL A 95 12.63 10.85 39.40
N ASP A 96 12.57 12.07 38.88
CA ASP A 96 13.44 13.17 39.32
C ASP A 96 13.23 13.52 40.80
N ALA A 97 11.98 13.60 41.26
CA ALA A 97 11.66 13.84 42.67
C ALA A 97 12.20 12.73 43.57
N MET A 98 12.07 11.47 43.14
CA MET A 98 12.57 10.30 43.87
C MET A 98 14.10 10.28 43.95
N THR A 99 14.78 10.74 42.89
CA THR A 99 16.25 10.89 42.86
C THR A 99 16.73 11.92 43.88
N LYS A 100 16.03 13.07 44.02
CA LYS A 100 16.34 14.07 45.04
C LYS A 100 16.16 13.54 46.47
N LEU A 101 15.08 12.79 46.73
CA LEU A 101 14.87 12.16 48.04
C LEU A 101 15.99 11.17 48.39
N PHE A 102 16.53 10.47 47.39
CA PHE A 102 17.69 9.61 47.57
C PHE A 102 18.95 10.39 47.95
N GLU A 103 19.24 11.50 47.28
CA GLU A 103 20.38 12.37 47.61
C GLU A 103 20.29 12.90 49.05
N GLU A 104 19.10 13.36 49.47
CA GLU A 104 18.86 13.80 50.85
C GLU A 104 19.06 12.67 51.87
N LEU A 105 18.53 11.47 51.58
CA LEU A 105 18.70 10.30 52.45
C LEU A 105 20.17 9.91 52.59
N THR A 106 20.91 9.95 51.48
CA THR A 106 22.35 9.63 51.45
C THR A 106 23.13 10.63 52.31
N THR A 107 22.77 11.92 52.23
CA THR A 107 23.35 12.99 53.05
C THR A 107 23.08 12.76 54.54
N LYS A 108 21.84 12.42 54.92
CA LYS A 108 21.50 12.10 56.32
C LYS A 108 22.19 10.84 56.83
N MET A 109 22.41 9.83 55.99
CA MET A 109 23.21 8.67 56.37
C MET A 109 24.66 9.04 56.69
N GLU A 110 25.26 9.97 55.95
CA GLU A 110 26.61 10.47 56.24
C GLU A 110 26.68 11.30 57.52
N GLU A 111 25.71 12.18 57.78
CA GLU A 111 25.60 12.87 59.08
C GLU A 111 25.45 11.88 60.23
N PHE A 112 24.64 10.83 60.03
CA PHE A 112 24.44 9.79 61.02
C PHE A 112 25.73 9.02 61.33
N LYS A 113 26.54 8.68 60.31
CA LYS A 113 27.86 8.06 60.52
C LYS A 113 28.73 8.91 61.45
N ARG A 114 28.70 10.24 61.33
CA ARG A 114 29.45 11.15 62.22
C ARG A 114 28.96 11.09 63.67
N VAL A 115 27.64 10.99 63.88
CA VAL A 115 27.05 10.85 65.24
C VAL A 115 27.40 9.51 65.88
N VAL A 116 27.43 8.42 65.10
CA VAL A 116 27.84 7.11 65.62
C VAL A 116 29.30 7.10 66.07
N VAL A 117 30.20 7.76 65.32
CA VAL A 117 31.59 7.93 65.77
C VAL A 117 31.67 8.72 67.09
N ALA A 118 30.84 9.75 67.26
CA ALA A 118 30.75 10.49 68.52
C ALA A 118 30.13 9.69 69.69
N ARG A 119 29.31 8.67 69.41
CA ARG A 119 28.74 7.77 70.42
C ARG A 119 29.80 6.89 71.09
N ASP A 120 30.82 6.46 70.35
CA ASP A 120 31.91 5.65 70.90
C ASP A 120 32.72 6.41 71.97
N ASP A 121 32.71 7.74 71.92
CA ASP A 121 33.26 8.59 72.99
C ASP A 121 32.38 8.65 74.24
N VAL A 122 31.05 8.59 74.07
CA VAL A 122 30.06 8.63 75.18
C VAL A 122 29.93 7.27 75.89
N LEU A 123 30.18 6.16 75.19
CA LEU A 123 30.17 4.81 75.76
C LEU A 123 31.18 4.61 76.92
N ARG A 124 32.11 5.56 77.13
CA ARG A 124 32.97 5.63 78.33
C ARG A 124 32.23 6.05 79.61
N GLY A 125 30.94 6.45 79.56
CA GLY A 125 30.14 6.86 80.73
C GLY A 125 28.75 6.18 80.82
N ASN A 126 28.53 5.39 81.88
CA ASN A 126 27.32 4.66 82.32
C ASN A 126 25.90 5.14 81.86
N LYS A 127 25.49 4.91 80.59
CA LYS A 127 24.10 5.12 80.10
C LYS A 127 23.56 3.99 79.19
N MET A 128 23.63 2.74 79.65
CA MET A 128 23.33 1.53 78.85
C MET A 128 21.88 1.43 78.29
N ASN A 129 20.87 1.88 79.02
CA ASN A 129 19.47 1.75 78.57
C ASN A 129 19.12 2.68 77.39
N THR A 130 19.69 3.90 77.38
CA THR A 130 19.55 4.84 76.26
C THR A 130 20.21 4.28 75.00
N ILE A 131 21.36 3.62 75.16
CA ILE A 131 22.08 2.95 74.07
C ILE A 131 21.24 1.80 73.48
N ARG A 132 20.60 0.98 74.32
CA ARG A 132 19.72 -0.10 73.82
C ARG A 132 18.54 0.42 73.01
N ARG A 133 17.84 1.48 73.47
CA ARG A 133 16.75 2.08 72.68
C ARG A 133 17.26 2.63 71.36
N ALA A 134 18.35 3.39 71.38
CA ALA A 134 18.96 3.93 70.17
C ALA A 134 19.37 2.81 69.19
N THR A 135 19.89 1.69 69.70
CA THR A 135 20.29 0.54 68.87
C THR A 135 19.08 -0.18 68.25
N ARG A 136 17.96 -0.29 68.96
CA ARG A 136 16.72 -0.87 68.40
C ARG A 136 16.12 0.03 67.32
N THR A 137 15.99 1.33 67.58
CA THR A 137 15.54 2.30 66.58
C THR A 137 16.46 2.33 65.36
N PHE A 138 17.77 2.11 65.55
CA PHE A 138 18.74 1.95 64.46
C PHE A 138 18.45 0.72 63.60
N LEU A 139 18.20 -0.44 64.22
CA LEU A 139 17.87 -1.66 63.47
C LEU A 139 16.55 -1.51 62.70
N ASP A 140 15.54 -0.89 63.31
CA ASP A 140 14.25 -0.63 62.66
C ASP A 140 14.41 0.31 61.45
N ASN A 141 15.16 1.40 61.61
CA ASN A 141 15.48 2.32 60.51
C ASN A 141 16.32 1.65 59.42
N GLY A 142 17.28 0.79 59.79
CA GLY A 142 18.11 0.03 58.85
C GLY A 142 17.28 -0.94 58.01
N ASN A 143 16.34 -1.65 58.64
CA ASN A 143 15.42 -2.55 57.94
C ASN A 143 14.48 -1.79 57.00
N ALA A 144 13.97 -0.62 57.42
CA ALA A 144 13.17 0.25 56.54
C ALA A 144 13.97 0.75 55.33
N LEU A 145 15.25 1.07 55.51
CA LEU A 145 16.15 1.50 54.44
C LEU A 145 16.45 0.36 53.44
N ILE A 146 16.64 -0.86 53.94
CA ILE A 146 16.80 -2.05 53.10
C ILE A 146 15.54 -2.29 52.26
N SER A 147 14.36 -2.26 52.89
CA SER A 147 13.08 -2.43 52.18
C SER A 147 12.82 -1.34 51.14
N ALA A 148 13.17 -0.08 51.45
CA ALA A 148 13.11 1.02 50.48
C ALA A 148 14.06 0.78 49.30
N LYS A 149 15.29 0.33 49.56
CA LYS A 149 16.27 0.00 48.51
C LYS A 149 15.78 -1.11 47.59
N GLU A 150 15.16 -2.16 48.13
CA GLU A 150 14.60 -3.26 47.34
C GLU A 150 13.45 -2.79 46.45
N THR A 151 12.54 -1.98 47.01
CA THR A 151 11.45 -1.36 46.23
C THR A 151 12.00 -0.51 45.09
N LEU A 152 13.05 0.27 45.35
CA LEU A 152 13.66 1.16 44.36
C LEU A 152 14.44 0.41 43.29
N ALA A 153 15.09 -0.70 43.64
CA ALA A 153 15.71 -1.60 42.67
C ALA A 153 14.66 -2.25 41.75
N SER A 154 13.50 -2.65 42.29
CA SER A 154 12.38 -3.14 41.49
C SER A 154 11.86 -2.07 40.53
N SER A 155 11.59 -0.85 41.03
CA SER A 155 11.14 0.26 40.20
C SER A 155 12.14 0.65 39.10
N ALA A 156 13.44 0.57 39.38
CA ALA A 156 14.48 0.84 38.39
C ALA A 156 14.49 -0.21 37.25
N ALA A 157 14.22 -1.48 37.56
CA ALA A 157 14.07 -2.53 36.55
C ALA A 157 12.83 -2.30 35.66
N ASP A 158 11.72 -1.86 36.26
CA ASP A 158 10.49 -1.54 35.53
C ASP A 158 10.67 -0.34 34.59
N VAL A 159 11.36 0.71 35.06
CA VAL A 159 11.69 1.89 34.22
C VAL A 159 12.59 1.48 33.06
N LYS A 160 13.60 0.64 33.29
CA LYS A 160 14.49 0.16 32.21
C LYS A 160 13.69 -0.62 31.15
N SER A 161 12.80 -1.51 31.57
CA SER A 161 11.90 -2.26 30.67
C SER A 161 10.94 -1.32 29.91
N ALA A 162 10.45 -0.26 30.54
CA ALA A 162 9.64 0.76 29.87
C ALA A 162 10.44 1.52 28.80
N CYS A 163 11.69 1.92 29.09
CA CYS A 163 12.56 2.58 28.12
C CYS A 163 12.89 1.69 26.91
N GLU A 164 13.17 0.39 27.13
CA GLU A 164 13.42 -0.57 26.04
C GLU A 164 12.19 -0.75 25.14
N ARG A 165 10.98 -0.72 25.72
CA ARG A 165 9.72 -0.75 24.96
C ARG A 165 9.50 0.54 24.15
N ASP A 166 9.77 1.71 24.72
CA ASP A 166 9.67 2.99 24.00
C ASP A 166 10.66 3.05 22.82
N GLU A 167 11.90 2.58 23.01
CA GLU A 167 12.87 2.51 21.92
C GLU A 167 12.42 1.55 20.80
N ALA A 168 11.87 0.38 21.16
CA ALA A 168 11.32 -0.56 20.19
C ALA A 168 10.13 0.03 19.43
N PHE A 169 9.25 0.77 20.12
CA PHE A 169 8.12 1.46 19.51
C PHE A 169 8.56 2.55 18.53
N ARG A 170 9.55 3.38 18.90
CA ARG A 170 10.15 4.38 17.99
C ARG A 170 10.76 3.75 16.74
N LYS A 171 11.44 2.60 16.87
CA LYS A 171 11.97 1.86 15.71
C LYS A 171 10.86 1.35 14.78
N LEU A 172 9.70 0.97 15.32
CA LEU A 172 8.54 0.57 14.52
C LEU A 172 7.90 1.77 13.79
N LEU A 173 7.77 2.92 14.45
CA LEU A 173 7.26 4.15 13.83
C LEU A 173 8.16 4.63 12.68
N LEU A 174 9.48 4.57 12.83
CA LEU A 174 10.41 4.92 11.75
C LEU A 174 10.24 3.98 10.53
N LYS A 175 10.02 2.67 10.78
CA LYS A 175 9.77 1.71 9.70
C LYS A 175 8.42 1.92 9.01
N SER A 176 7.37 2.31 9.74
CA SER A 176 6.06 2.57 9.12
C SER A 176 6.09 3.79 8.20
N VAL A 177 6.81 4.85 8.59
CA VAL A 177 7.02 6.05 7.75
C VAL A 177 7.79 5.70 6.46
N GLU A 178 8.86 4.90 6.57
CA GLU A 178 9.63 4.47 5.40
C GLU A 178 8.79 3.59 4.46
N ASN A 179 7.98 2.68 5.00
CA ASN A 179 7.06 1.87 4.19
C ASN A 179 6.02 2.73 3.47
N GLU A 180 5.46 3.76 4.13
CA GLU A 180 4.51 4.67 3.50
C GLU A 180 5.15 5.46 2.36
N ARG A 181 6.41 5.89 2.54
CA ARG A 181 7.19 6.55 1.49
C ARG A 181 7.41 5.61 0.29
N GLN A 182 7.86 4.38 0.53
CA GLN A 182 8.06 3.38 -0.53
C GLN A 182 6.76 3.06 -1.27
N GLN A 183 5.64 3.01 -0.55
CA GLN A 183 4.32 2.81 -1.15
C GLN A 183 3.94 3.98 -2.07
N LYS A 184 4.16 5.24 -1.64
CA LYS A 184 3.92 6.42 -2.49
C LYS A 184 4.82 6.45 -3.72
N GLU A 185 6.09 6.08 -3.58
CA GLU A 185 7.03 5.97 -4.72
C GLU A 185 6.54 4.92 -5.73
N LEU A 186 6.08 3.75 -5.25
CA LEU A 186 5.52 2.71 -6.11
C LEU A 186 4.22 3.15 -6.79
N GLU A 187 3.31 3.79 -6.06
CA GLU A 187 2.06 4.32 -6.62
C GLU A 187 2.31 5.36 -7.72
N ASN A 188 3.30 6.23 -7.52
CA ASN A 188 3.70 7.23 -8.51
C ASN A 188 4.31 6.57 -9.75
N ALA A 189 5.20 5.58 -9.57
CA ALA A 189 5.77 4.82 -10.67
C ALA A 189 4.68 4.07 -11.48
N VAL A 190 3.69 3.49 -10.80
CA VAL A 190 2.54 2.83 -11.45
C VAL A 190 1.68 3.84 -12.20
N LYS A 191 1.39 5.01 -11.62
CA LYS A 191 0.64 6.08 -12.31
C LYS A 191 1.38 6.57 -13.55
N GLU A 192 2.69 6.77 -13.45
CA GLU A 192 3.51 7.19 -14.58
C GLU A 192 3.52 6.14 -15.70
N ALA A 193 3.78 4.88 -15.36
CA ALA A 193 3.74 3.75 -16.30
C ALA A 193 2.38 3.65 -17.00
N ASN A 194 1.28 3.74 -16.25
CA ASN A 194 -0.07 3.74 -16.81
C ASN A 194 -0.33 4.94 -17.74
N SER A 195 0.20 6.11 -17.42
CA SER A 195 0.08 7.30 -18.28
C SER A 195 0.85 7.13 -19.61
N ARG A 196 2.04 6.51 -19.56
CA ARG A 196 2.85 6.18 -20.75
C ARG A 196 2.12 5.17 -21.62
N ILE A 197 1.61 4.09 -21.03
CA ILE A 197 0.80 3.07 -21.73
C ILE A 197 -0.43 3.71 -22.38
N LYS A 198 -1.16 4.57 -21.67
CA LYS A 198 -2.36 5.22 -22.21
C LYS A 198 -2.04 6.12 -23.41
N LYS A 199 -0.95 6.89 -23.36
CA LYS A 199 -0.49 7.73 -24.48
C LYS A 199 -0.12 6.90 -25.70
N LEU A 200 0.54 5.76 -25.50
CA LEU A 200 0.95 4.84 -26.56
C LEU A 200 -0.25 4.06 -27.15
N GLN A 201 -1.25 3.71 -26.35
CA GLN A 201 -2.46 3.02 -26.81
C GLN A 201 -3.34 3.88 -27.74
N ILE A 202 -3.51 5.17 -27.43
CA ILE A 202 -4.39 6.07 -28.21
C ILE A 202 -3.85 6.29 -29.63
N SER A 203 -2.53 6.32 -29.81
CA SER A 203 -1.93 6.65 -31.11
C SER A 203 -1.99 5.52 -32.14
N ARG A 204 -2.30 4.28 -31.74
CA ARG A 204 -2.22 3.09 -32.61
C ARG A 204 -3.44 2.16 -32.53
N ASP A 205 -4.59 2.70 -32.13
CA ASP A 205 -5.86 1.96 -32.04
C ASP A 205 -6.25 1.39 -33.42
N GLY A 206 -6.28 0.05 -33.55
CA GLY A 206 -6.65 -0.64 -34.79
C GLY A 206 -5.60 -0.69 -35.90
N GLU A 207 -4.38 -0.22 -35.67
CA GLU A 207 -3.31 -0.23 -36.68
C GLU A 207 -2.88 -1.67 -37.04
N PHE A 208 -2.67 -1.93 -38.34
CA PHE A 208 -2.10 -3.18 -38.82
C PHE A 208 -0.60 -3.23 -38.50
N MET A 209 -0.19 -4.26 -37.75
CA MET A 209 1.21 -4.44 -37.38
C MET A 209 1.51 -5.91 -37.10
N SER A 210 2.72 -6.35 -37.40
CA SER A 210 3.15 -7.73 -37.13
C SER A 210 3.27 -7.99 -35.62
N THR A 211 3.20 -9.27 -35.23
CA THR A 211 3.36 -9.70 -33.84
C THR A 211 4.70 -9.24 -33.25
N SER A 212 5.79 -9.32 -34.04
CA SER A 212 7.12 -8.87 -33.64
C SER A 212 7.14 -7.37 -33.37
N ARG A 213 6.51 -6.56 -34.24
CA ARG A 213 6.44 -5.11 -34.06
C ARG A 213 5.58 -4.72 -32.86
N TYR A 214 4.47 -5.43 -32.62
CA TYR A 214 3.67 -5.22 -31.41
C TYR A 214 4.46 -5.58 -30.13
N ARG A 215 5.27 -6.64 -30.17
CA ARG A 215 6.16 -7.01 -29.06
C ARG A 215 7.22 -5.95 -28.78
N GLU A 216 7.85 -5.39 -29.81
CA GLU A 216 8.75 -4.23 -29.67
C GLU A 216 8.02 -3.03 -29.06
N PHE A 217 6.81 -2.74 -29.54
CA PHE A 217 5.98 -1.67 -29.00
C PHE A 217 5.66 -1.86 -27.51
N LEU A 218 5.39 -3.09 -27.06
CA LEU A 218 5.20 -3.38 -25.63
C LEU A 218 6.49 -3.11 -24.83
N ARG A 219 7.67 -3.48 -25.36
CA ARG A 219 8.97 -3.18 -24.74
C ARG A 219 9.24 -1.67 -24.67
N GLU A 220 8.99 -0.95 -25.77
CA GLU A 220 9.08 0.53 -25.83
C GLU A 220 8.15 1.19 -24.79
N SER A 221 7.03 0.53 -24.46
CA SER A 221 6.08 0.98 -23.43
C SER A 221 6.52 0.67 -21.99
N GLY A 222 7.66 0.00 -21.79
CA GLY A 222 8.14 -0.44 -20.48
C GLY A 222 7.48 -1.72 -19.95
N ILE A 223 6.77 -2.47 -20.80
CA ILE A 223 6.20 -3.77 -20.44
C ILE A 223 7.27 -4.83 -20.69
N ASP A 224 7.66 -5.54 -19.63
CA ASP A 224 8.51 -6.72 -19.77
C ASP A 224 7.73 -7.84 -20.45
N VAL A 225 8.25 -8.28 -21.59
CA VAL A 225 7.67 -9.34 -22.42
C VAL A 225 8.56 -10.57 -22.44
N GLU A 226 9.59 -10.65 -21.59
CA GLU A 226 10.42 -11.84 -21.48
C GLU A 226 9.59 -13.02 -20.95
N GLY A 227 9.73 -14.20 -21.59
CA GLY A 227 8.92 -15.38 -21.28
C GLY A 227 7.44 -15.34 -21.73
N LEU A 228 6.94 -14.19 -22.20
CA LEU A 228 5.58 -14.02 -22.72
C LEU A 228 5.53 -14.10 -24.25
N ASP A 229 4.45 -14.68 -24.78
CA ASP A 229 4.15 -14.65 -26.21
C ASP A 229 3.00 -13.67 -26.47
N VAL A 230 3.12 -12.89 -27.55
CA VAL A 230 1.99 -12.13 -28.10
C VAL A 230 1.26 -13.04 -29.06
N PHE A 231 -0.04 -13.21 -28.87
CA PHE A 231 -0.85 -14.11 -29.70
C PHE A 231 -2.14 -13.46 -30.15
N HIS A 232 -2.76 -14.06 -31.16
CA HIS A 232 -4.00 -13.58 -31.73
C HIS A 232 -5.22 -14.08 -30.93
N ILE A 233 -6.18 -13.20 -30.65
CA ILE A 233 -7.45 -13.59 -30.00
C ILE A 233 -8.37 -14.31 -30.97
N ILE A 234 -8.24 -14.02 -32.27
CA ILE A 234 -8.76 -14.79 -33.38
C ILE A 234 -7.56 -15.28 -34.18
N ALA A 235 -7.32 -16.60 -34.20
CA ALA A 235 -6.16 -17.16 -34.89
C ALA A 235 -6.12 -16.81 -36.38
N CYS A 236 -4.92 -16.65 -36.94
CA CYS A 236 -4.75 -16.42 -38.38
C CYS A 236 -5.34 -17.56 -39.24
N SER A 237 -5.30 -18.80 -38.72
CA SER A 237 -5.92 -19.97 -39.37
C SER A 237 -7.44 -19.88 -39.46
N HIS A 238 -8.06 -18.98 -38.69
CA HIS A 238 -9.49 -18.68 -38.68
C HIS A 238 -9.81 -17.27 -39.21
N GLY A 239 -8.83 -16.62 -39.85
CA GLY A 239 -9.00 -15.34 -40.51
C GLY A 239 -8.85 -14.11 -39.62
N GLY A 240 -8.21 -14.25 -38.45
CA GLY A 240 -7.79 -13.11 -37.66
C GLY A 240 -6.57 -12.39 -38.28
N PRO A 241 -6.67 -11.08 -38.60
CA PRO A 241 -5.56 -10.32 -39.18
C PRO A 241 -4.56 -9.81 -38.12
N ASP A 242 -3.40 -9.39 -38.60
CA ASP A 242 -2.31 -8.78 -37.81
C ASP A 242 -2.60 -7.30 -37.51
N HIS A 243 -3.24 -7.02 -36.37
CA HIS A 243 -3.48 -5.65 -35.89
C HIS A 243 -3.60 -5.59 -34.35
N THR A 244 -3.46 -4.38 -33.79
CA THR A 244 -3.36 -4.16 -32.33
C THR A 244 -4.53 -4.74 -31.51
N HIS A 245 -5.76 -4.67 -32.03
CA HIS A 245 -6.93 -5.26 -31.37
C HIS A 245 -6.97 -6.79 -31.40
N ASN A 246 -6.31 -7.45 -32.35
CA ASN A 246 -6.28 -8.91 -32.38
C ASN A 246 -5.21 -9.48 -31.46
N TYR A 247 -4.32 -8.68 -30.87
CA TYR A 247 -3.25 -9.17 -30.01
C TYR A 247 -3.62 -9.24 -28.52
N LEU A 248 -3.29 -10.34 -27.86
CA LEU A 248 -3.33 -10.50 -26.40
C LEU A 248 -1.95 -10.96 -25.90
N PHE A 249 -1.53 -10.46 -24.74
CA PHE A 249 -0.21 -10.71 -24.16
C PHE A 249 -0.28 -11.15 -22.67
N ALA A 250 -1.43 -11.67 -22.24
CA ALA A 250 -1.71 -11.97 -20.84
C ALA A 250 -1.39 -13.42 -20.42
N LEU A 251 -1.03 -14.30 -21.36
CA LEU A 251 -0.86 -15.73 -21.10
C LEU A 251 0.61 -16.13 -21.32
N GLY A 252 1.13 -16.99 -20.44
CA GLY A 252 2.49 -17.52 -20.56
C GLY A 252 2.71 -18.23 -21.90
N SER A 253 3.94 -18.18 -22.42
CA SER A 253 4.31 -18.77 -23.71
C SER A 253 3.96 -20.26 -23.84
N SER A 254 4.09 -21.02 -22.75
CA SER A 254 3.72 -22.45 -22.70
C SER A 254 2.24 -22.69 -22.97
N PHE A 255 1.37 -21.91 -22.31
CA PHE A 255 -0.08 -22.00 -22.48
C PHE A 255 -0.47 -21.68 -23.93
N ASN A 256 0.04 -20.57 -24.46
CA ASN A 256 -0.26 -20.14 -25.83
C ASN A 256 0.11 -21.21 -26.88
N ARG A 257 1.30 -21.82 -26.73
CA ARG A 257 1.75 -22.88 -27.65
C ARG A 257 0.92 -24.16 -27.54
N GLN A 258 0.42 -24.47 -26.34
CA GLN A 258 -0.37 -25.66 -26.09
C GLN A 258 -1.78 -25.56 -26.70
N ILE A 259 -2.41 -24.38 -26.63
CA ILE A 259 -3.79 -24.20 -27.11
C ILE A 259 -3.86 -24.01 -28.63
N GLY A 260 -2.82 -23.44 -29.25
CA GLY A 260 -2.79 -23.15 -30.67
C GLY A 260 -3.98 -22.31 -31.14
N ASP A 261 -4.63 -22.73 -32.22
CA ASP A 261 -5.81 -22.07 -32.79
C ASP A 261 -7.15 -22.61 -32.25
N GLN A 262 -7.14 -23.58 -31.34
CA GLN A 262 -8.36 -24.29 -30.93
C GLN A 262 -9.27 -23.49 -29.98
N LEU A 263 -8.73 -22.46 -29.31
CA LEU A 263 -9.40 -21.77 -28.20
C LEU A 263 -9.62 -20.27 -28.45
N ASP A 264 -9.86 -19.85 -29.70
CA ASP A 264 -10.17 -18.46 -30.04
C ASP A 264 -11.29 -17.84 -29.18
N ALA A 265 -12.37 -18.60 -28.93
CA ALA A 265 -13.47 -18.13 -28.10
C ALA A 265 -13.01 -17.81 -26.66
N LEU A 266 -12.15 -18.64 -26.08
CA LEU A 266 -11.55 -18.38 -24.77
C LEU A 266 -10.67 -17.14 -24.80
N ASN A 267 -9.81 -17.02 -25.82
CA ASN A 267 -8.92 -15.86 -25.98
C ASN A 267 -9.72 -14.56 -26.15
N CYS A 268 -10.81 -14.60 -26.92
CA CYS A 268 -11.75 -13.50 -27.09
C CYS A 268 -12.45 -13.13 -25.78
N PHE A 269 -12.87 -14.12 -24.97
CA PHE A 269 -13.44 -13.88 -23.64
C PHE A 269 -12.43 -13.19 -22.70
N LEU A 270 -11.18 -13.69 -22.66
CA LEU A 270 -10.11 -13.11 -21.83
C LEU A 270 -9.73 -11.69 -22.27
N ALA A 271 -9.79 -11.41 -23.57
CA ALA A 271 -9.52 -10.08 -24.13
C ALA A 271 -10.63 -9.04 -23.83
N GLY A 272 -11.84 -9.51 -23.52
CA GLY A 272 -13.00 -8.68 -23.25
C GLY A 272 -13.80 -8.31 -24.51
N ILE A 273 -15.08 -8.01 -24.27
CA ILE A 273 -16.09 -7.82 -25.31
C ILE A 273 -15.79 -6.67 -26.27
N GLU A 274 -15.28 -5.55 -25.75
CA GLU A 274 -14.96 -4.36 -26.57
C GLU A 274 -13.84 -4.66 -27.56
N LYS A 275 -12.75 -5.28 -27.08
CA LYS A 275 -11.60 -5.63 -27.92
C LYS A 275 -11.97 -6.69 -28.95
N CYS A 276 -12.75 -7.69 -28.54
CA CYS A 276 -13.24 -8.72 -29.44
C CYS A 276 -14.12 -8.13 -30.55
N ASN A 277 -15.06 -7.23 -30.23
CA ASN A 277 -15.88 -6.56 -31.23
C ASN A 277 -15.04 -5.75 -32.24
N LYS A 278 -14.03 -5.01 -31.76
CA LYS A 278 -13.10 -4.30 -32.65
C LYS A 278 -12.32 -5.26 -33.55
N ALA A 279 -11.85 -6.39 -33.02
CA ALA A 279 -11.12 -7.39 -33.80
C ALA A 279 -11.99 -8.05 -34.88
N VAL A 280 -13.22 -8.43 -34.56
CA VAL A 280 -14.16 -8.97 -35.55
C VAL A 280 -14.51 -7.93 -36.62
N ALA A 281 -14.69 -6.66 -36.25
CA ALA A 281 -14.96 -5.59 -37.21
C ALA A 281 -13.82 -5.42 -38.22
N ILE A 282 -12.56 -5.40 -37.74
CA ILE A 282 -11.40 -5.32 -38.63
C ILE A 282 -11.26 -6.58 -39.47
N ALA A 283 -11.46 -7.78 -38.89
CA ALA A 283 -11.40 -9.04 -39.62
C ALA A 283 -12.42 -9.12 -40.78
N ARG A 284 -13.64 -8.61 -40.57
CA ARG A 284 -14.67 -8.49 -41.63
C ARG A 284 -14.25 -7.49 -42.71
N LYS A 285 -13.75 -6.31 -42.32
CA LYS A 285 -13.22 -5.31 -43.26
C LYS A 285 -12.08 -5.87 -44.12
N VAL A 286 -11.19 -6.67 -43.53
CA VAL A 286 -10.11 -7.36 -44.27
C VAL A 286 -10.68 -8.41 -45.21
N ALA A 287 -11.70 -9.17 -44.81
CA ALA A 287 -12.33 -10.14 -45.68
C ALA A 287 -13.01 -9.51 -46.91
N GLU A 288 -13.56 -8.31 -46.77
CA GLU A 288 -14.23 -7.55 -47.84
C GLU A 288 -13.26 -6.83 -48.80
N ASN A 289 -12.00 -6.62 -48.41
CA ASN A 289 -11.01 -5.87 -49.22
C ASN A 289 -9.74 -6.70 -49.49
N GLU A 290 -9.54 -7.07 -50.76
CA GLU A 290 -8.42 -7.88 -51.23
C GLU A 290 -7.04 -7.26 -50.96
N GLU A 291 -6.92 -5.93 -51.01
CA GLU A 291 -5.65 -5.24 -50.73
C GLU A 291 -5.18 -5.45 -49.29
N LEU A 292 -6.13 -5.72 -48.37
CA LEU A 292 -5.86 -5.95 -46.96
C LEU A 292 -5.54 -7.42 -46.66
N TRP A 293 -5.72 -8.35 -47.59
CA TRP A 293 -5.46 -9.78 -47.36
C TRP A 293 -4.01 -10.06 -46.98
N LYS A 294 -3.08 -9.18 -47.37
CA LYS A 294 -1.67 -9.24 -46.94
C LYS A 294 -1.48 -9.25 -45.42
N HIS A 295 -2.46 -8.75 -44.66
CA HIS A 295 -2.46 -8.73 -43.19
C HIS A 295 -2.97 -10.02 -42.54
N VAL A 296 -3.37 -11.03 -43.33
CA VAL A 296 -3.69 -12.37 -42.83
C VAL A 296 -2.54 -13.31 -43.18
N ALA A 297 -1.90 -13.85 -42.14
CA ALA A 297 -0.75 -14.74 -42.29
C ALA A 297 -1.14 -16.12 -42.85
N LEU A 298 -0.35 -16.67 -43.79
CA LEU A 298 -0.58 -17.98 -44.41
C LEU A 298 -0.28 -19.17 -43.47
N ARG A 299 0.68 -19.03 -42.54
CA ARG A 299 1.08 -20.03 -41.52
C ARG A 299 1.15 -21.47 -42.07
N GLY A 300 1.88 -21.67 -43.18
CA GLY A 300 2.08 -23.00 -43.78
C GLY A 300 0.94 -23.51 -44.66
N ARG A 301 -0.11 -22.72 -44.89
CA ARG A 301 -1.20 -23.04 -45.83
C ARG A 301 -0.93 -22.46 -47.22
N SER A 302 -1.52 -23.08 -48.24
CA SER A 302 -1.43 -22.63 -49.63
C SER A 302 -2.27 -21.38 -49.93
N ARG A 303 -3.32 -21.14 -49.13
CA ARG A 303 -4.20 -19.97 -49.23
C ARG A 303 -4.52 -19.39 -47.86
N ARG A 304 -4.81 -18.09 -47.84
CA ARG A 304 -5.30 -17.39 -46.65
C ARG A 304 -6.72 -17.86 -46.35
N VAL A 305 -7.07 -17.97 -45.07
CA VAL A 305 -8.44 -18.17 -44.65
C VAL A 305 -8.98 -16.83 -44.21
N LEU A 306 -10.03 -16.34 -44.84
CA LEU A 306 -10.68 -15.09 -44.44
C LEU A 306 -11.67 -15.35 -43.31
N PHE A 307 -11.95 -14.33 -42.49
CA PHE A 307 -12.86 -14.47 -41.36
C PHE A 307 -14.27 -14.95 -41.78
N THR A 308 -14.72 -14.53 -42.97
CA THR A 308 -16.01 -14.93 -43.57
C THR A 308 -16.04 -16.37 -44.08
N GLU A 309 -14.88 -17.00 -44.25
CA GLU A 309 -14.73 -18.38 -44.72
C GLU A 309 -14.39 -19.36 -43.60
N GLY A 310 -13.84 -18.86 -42.49
CA GLY A 310 -13.38 -19.66 -41.36
C GLY A 310 -14.48 -20.21 -40.45
N ILE A 311 -14.07 -20.85 -39.36
CA ILE A 311 -14.98 -21.47 -38.38
C ILE A 311 -15.87 -20.44 -37.64
N HIS A 312 -15.45 -19.18 -37.61
CA HIS A 312 -16.17 -18.08 -36.96
C HIS A 312 -17.03 -17.27 -37.93
N ARG A 313 -17.25 -17.78 -39.16
CA ARG A 313 -18.13 -17.14 -40.13
C ARG A 313 -19.48 -16.80 -39.47
N ASN A 314 -19.96 -15.59 -39.73
CA ASN A 314 -21.20 -15.02 -39.18
C ASN A 314 -21.21 -14.74 -37.67
N LYS A 315 -20.18 -15.08 -36.90
CA LYS A 315 -20.13 -14.73 -35.47
C LYS A 315 -19.81 -13.25 -35.26
N THR A 316 -20.38 -12.68 -34.21
CA THR A 316 -20.01 -11.37 -33.67
C THR A 316 -18.96 -11.52 -32.56
N GLY A 317 -18.33 -10.42 -32.15
CA GLY A 317 -17.42 -10.47 -31.00
C GLY A 317 -18.14 -10.90 -29.71
N ASN A 318 -19.39 -10.46 -29.53
CA ASN A 318 -20.25 -10.90 -28.43
C ASN A 318 -20.48 -12.42 -28.42
N ASP A 319 -20.68 -13.04 -29.58
CA ASP A 319 -20.89 -14.49 -29.68
C ASP A 319 -19.64 -15.25 -29.25
N LEU A 320 -18.46 -14.84 -29.75
CA LEU A 320 -17.18 -15.42 -29.37
C LEU A 320 -16.90 -15.28 -27.87
N CYS A 321 -17.15 -14.10 -27.29
CA CYS A 321 -17.00 -13.89 -25.85
C CYS A 321 -17.96 -14.75 -25.02
N ARG A 322 -19.22 -14.91 -25.45
CA ARG A 322 -20.20 -15.78 -24.76
C ARG A 322 -19.80 -17.25 -24.84
N GLU A 323 -19.30 -17.71 -25.98
CA GLU A 323 -18.78 -19.07 -26.14
C GLU A 323 -17.57 -19.31 -25.21
N GLY A 324 -16.63 -18.35 -25.13
CA GLY A 324 -15.50 -18.43 -24.21
C GLY A 324 -15.91 -18.39 -22.74
N GLU A 325 -16.90 -17.57 -22.38
CA GLU A 325 -17.47 -17.53 -21.04
C GLU A 325 -18.09 -18.88 -20.67
N LYS A 326 -18.88 -19.46 -21.58
CA LYS A 326 -19.46 -20.79 -21.39
C LYS A 326 -18.36 -21.84 -21.19
N LEU A 327 -17.31 -21.83 -22.01
CA LEU A 327 -16.18 -22.74 -21.86
C LEU A 327 -15.52 -22.60 -20.47
N MET A 328 -15.30 -21.38 -19.98
CA MET A 328 -14.75 -21.16 -18.64
C MET A 328 -15.65 -21.67 -17.52
N ARG A 329 -16.98 -21.54 -17.67
CA ARG A 329 -17.95 -22.13 -16.72
C ARG A 329 -17.91 -23.65 -16.76
N ASP A 330 -17.83 -24.24 -17.95
CA ASP A 330 -17.76 -25.68 -18.16
C ASP A 330 -16.47 -26.26 -17.55
N LEU A 331 -15.31 -25.62 -17.77
CA LEU A 331 -14.03 -25.99 -17.15
C LEU A 331 -14.07 -25.95 -15.62
N ARG A 332 -14.64 -24.87 -15.04
CA ARG A 332 -14.80 -24.75 -13.57
C ARG A 332 -15.71 -25.85 -13.01
N THR A 333 -16.76 -26.19 -13.74
CA THR A 333 -17.69 -27.25 -13.33
C THR A 333 -17.01 -28.62 -13.38
N ALA A 334 -16.25 -28.90 -14.44
CA ALA A 334 -15.46 -30.12 -14.56
C ALA A 334 -14.45 -30.27 -13.42
N ALA A 335 -13.66 -29.23 -13.11
CA ALA A 335 -12.68 -29.25 -12.02
C ALA A 335 -13.32 -29.50 -10.65
N ARG A 336 -14.49 -28.91 -10.38
CA ARG A 336 -15.24 -29.19 -9.14
C ARG A 336 -15.72 -30.64 -9.06
N ASN A 337 -16.22 -31.17 -10.17
CA ASN A 337 -16.69 -32.55 -10.23
C ASN A 337 -15.54 -33.55 -10.05
N GLU A 338 -14.38 -33.26 -10.62
CA GLU A 338 -13.16 -34.05 -10.44
C GLU A 338 -12.71 -34.05 -8.97
N ARG A 339 -12.69 -32.89 -8.32
CA ARG A 339 -12.40 -32.79 -6.89
C ARG A 339 -13.38 -33.61 -6.03
N LYS A 340 -14.69 -33.53 -6.31
CA LYS A 340 -15.69 -34.34 -5.61
C LYS A 340 -15.47 -35.84 -5.82
N ARG A 341 -15.11 -36.26 -7.03
CA ARG A 341 -14.78 -37.67 -7.32
C ARG A 341 -13.54 -38.12 -6.54
N ALA A 342 -12.50 -37.29 -6.46
CA ALA A 342 -11.31 -37.58 -5.67
C ALA A 342 -11.63 -37.68 -4.16
N GLU A 343 -12.50 -36.81 -3.65
CA GLU A 343 -12.96 -36.85 -2.24
C GLU A 343 -13.74 -38.15 -1.94
N VAL A 344 -14.59 -38.60 -2.86
CA VAL A 344 -15.32 -39.88 -2.72
C VAL A 344 -14.39 -41.10 -2.82
N MET A 345 -13.35 -41.07 -3.65
CA MET A 345 -12.40 -42.18 -3.76
C MET A 345 -11.44 -42.29 -2.57
N ASN A 346 -11.24 -41.20 -1.83
CA ASN A 346 -10.39 -41.15 -0.64
C ASN A 346 -11.16 -41.39 0.67
N SER A 347 -12.47 -41.58 0.60
CA SER A 347 -13.35 -41.93 1.72
C SER A 347 -13.69 -43.41 1.66
#